data_AF-A0A550H2K9-F1
#
_entry.id   AF-A0A550H2K9-F1
#
_cell.length_a   1.000
_cell.length_b   1.000
_cell.length_c   1.000
_cell.angle_alpha   90.00
_cell.angle_beta   90.00
_cell.angle_gamma   90.00
#
_symmetry.space_group_name_H-M   'P 1'
#
loop_
_entity.id
_entity.type
_entity.pdbx_description
1 polymer ?
#
loop_
_entity_poly.entity_id
_entity_poly.type
_entity_poly.pdbx_seq_one_letter_code
_entity_poly.pdbx_strand_id
1 'polypeptide(L)'
;MHIKSDGERHFETSEYPTSKSQIFLSLAMTLISLIIFSMRNIENKTQSSTILVLAGFLVFLALGMPQITEFRKIGAMMLKAERYVFNHSSRNQYLLLLFFTVALIGPFLLSGFLSPSVWLGSVLGMIIGFSVSQLSMIFVVGRWEKRTGVELEGYRLWVYDDENRVRVIERGVMRKS
;
A
#
# COMPACT_ATOMS: atom_id res chain seq x y z
N MET A 1 7.88 -22.57 -26.37
CA MET A 1 7.91 -23.07 -24.98
C MET A 1 6.52 -23.59 -24.67
N HIS A 2 6.30 -24.89 -24.83
CA HIS A 2 5.00 -25.53 -24.59
C HIS A 2 4.79 -25.65 -23.08
N ILE A 3 3.90 -24.84 -22.51
CA ILE A 3 3.37 -25.11 -21.17
C ILE A 3 2.31 -26.19 -21.37
N LYS A 4 2.75 -27.45 -21.27
CA LYS A 4 1.88 -28.61 -21.13
C LYS A 4 2.00 -29.07 -19.68
N SER A 5 1.31 -28.39 -18.77
CA SER A 5 0.81 -29.03 -17.57
C SER A 5 -0.60 -28.49 -17.33
N ASP A 6 -1.58 -29.37 -17.48
CA ASP A 6 -2.91 -29.21 -16.88
C ASP A 6 -2.77 -29.42 -15.36
N GLY A 7 -1.84 -28.69 -14.73
CA GLY A 7 -1.77 -28.61 -13.28
C GLY A 7 -3.06 -27.97 -12.78
N GLU A 8 -3.63 -28.53 -11.71
CA GLU A 8 -4.83 -27.97 -11.09
C GLU A 8 -4.62 -26.48 -10.83
N ARG A 9 -5.49 -25.66 -11.43
CA ARG A 9 -5.43 -24.22 -11.26
C ARG A 9 -6.13 -23.88 -9.95
N HIS A 10 -5.38 -23.28 -9.04
CA HIS A 10 -5.93 -22.83 -7.76
C HIS A 10 -6.33 -21.36 -7.87
N PHE A 11 -7.55 -21.07 -7.43
CA PHE A 11 -8.13 -19.74 -7.42
C PHE A 11 -8.36 -19.28 -5.99
N GLU A 12 -7.76 -18.15 -5.62
CA GLU A 12 -7.84 -17.57 -4.29
C GLU A 12 -8.41 -16.15 -4.38
N THR A 13 -9.40 -15.83 -3.56
CA THR A 13 -9.97 -14.48 -3.43
C THR A 13 -9.53 -13.82 -2.12
N SER A 14 -9.52 -12.49 -2.11
CA SER A 14 -9.08 -11.66 -0.99
C SER A 14 -9.83 -10.33 -0.98
N GLU A 15 -9.94 -9.71 0.20
CA GLU A 15 -10.56 -8.39 0.35
C GLU A 15 -9.76 -7.32 -0.42
N TYR A 16 -10.45 -6.45 -1.17
CA TYR A 16 -9.87 -5.32 -1.88
C TYR A 16 -10.38 -3.99 -1.31
N PRO A 17 -9.55 -2.92 -1.21
CA PRO A 17 -8.10 -2.92 -1.47
C PRO A 17 -7.30 -3.57 -0.34
N THR A 18 -7.92 -3.80 0.83
CA THR A 18 -7.29 -4.39 2.00
C THR A 18 -8.34 -4.93 2.97
N SER A 19 -7.88 -5.71 3.96
CA SER A 19 -8.74 -6.22 5.02
C SER A 19 -9.34 -5.13 5.93
N LYS A 20 -10.52 -5.38 6.50
CA LYS A 20 -11.12 -4.51 7.54
C LYS A 20 -10.19 -4.27 8.73
N SER A 21 -9.41 -5.27 9.14
CA SER A 21 -8.44 -5.16 10.24
C SER A 21 -7.35 -4.11 9.95
N GLN A 22 -6.96 -3.93 8.68
CA GLN A 22 -5.97 -2.94 8.29
C GLN A 22 -6.46 -1.50 8.43
N ILE A 23 -7.78 -1.26 8.36
CA ILE A 23 -8.38 0.05 8.65
C ILE A 23 -8.11 0.42 10.12
N PHE A 24 -8.46 -0.48 11.04
CA PHE A 24 -8.27 -0.27 12.47
C PHE A 24 -6.79 -0.11 12.82
N LEU A 25 -5.93 -0.96 12.25
CA LEU A 25 -4.49 -0.86 12.45
C LEU A 25 -3.93 0.48 11.95
N SER A 26 -4.30 0.91 10.73
CA SER A 26 -3.83 2.18 10.16
C SER A 26 -4.32 3.38 10.97
N LEU A 27 -5.57 3.34 11.44
CA LEU A 27 -6.13 4.39 12.29
C LEU A 27 -5.40 4.44 13.65
N ALA A 28 -5.22 3.30 14.30
CA ALA A 28 -4.52 3.21 15.58
C ALA A 28 -3.07 3.72 15.46
N MET A 29 -2.34 3.27 14.43
CA MET A 29 -0.96 3.71 14.18
C MET A 29 -0.88 5.21 13.91
N THR A 30 -1.82 5.77 13.15
CA THR A 30 -1.88 7.21 12.90
C THR A 30 -2.12 7.99 14.19
N LEU A 31 -3.10 7.58 14.99
CA LEU A 31 -3.46 8.24 16.25
C LEU A 31 -2.32 8.18 17.27
N ILE A 32 -1.75 7.00 17.48
CA ILE A 32 -0.61 6.81 18.39
C ILE A 32 0.56 7.68 17.95
N SER A 33 0.87 7.70 16.64
CA SER A 33 1.98 8.51 16.11
C SER A 33 1.74 10.01 16.29
N LEU A 34 0.50 10.48 16.09
CA LEU A 34 0.13 11.87 16.33
C LEU A 34 0.18 12.25 17.82
N ILE A 35 -0.21 11.36 18.71
CA ILE A 35 -0.12 11.57 20.17
C ILE A 35 1.36 11.70 20.58
N ILE A 36 2.21 10.76 20.16
CA ILE A 36 3.65 10.80 20.45
C ILE A 36 4.26 12.10 19.90
N PHE A 37 3.94 12.46 18.66
CA PHE A 37 4.41 13.70 18.06
C PHE A 37 3.97 14.93 18.85
N SER A 38 2.69 15.00 19.24
CA SER A 38 2.12 16.12 19.97
C SER A 38 2.75 16.27 21.36
N MET A 39 2.88 15.18 22.12
CA MET A 39 3.55 15.18 23.42
C MET A 39 4.99 15.68 23.31
N ARG A 40 5.73 15.22 22.30
CA ARG A 40 7.12 15.62 22.05
C ARG A 40 7.24 17.10 21.68
N ASN A 41 6.32 17.62 20.87
CA ASN A 41 6.36 19.01 20.40
C ASN A 41 6.05 20.01 21.53
N ILE A 42 5.17 19.63 22.46
CA ILE A 42 4.88 20.40 23.68
C ILE A 42 6.15 20.53 24.54
N GLU A 43 6.87 19.42 24.72
CA GLU A 43 8.06 19.36 25.59
C GLU A 43 9.28 20.08 24.98
N ASN A 44 9.55 19.88 23.69
CA ASN A 44 10.85 20.24 23.12
C ASN A 44 10.81 21.43 22.13
N LYS A 45 9.64 21.92 21.71
CA LYS A 45 9.46 23.02 20.73
C LYS A 45 10.42 22.97 19.52
N THR A 46 10.73 21.77 19.03
CA THR A 46 11.76 21.59 17.99
C THR A 46 11.14 21.74 16.60
N GLN A 47 11.36 22.89 15.95
CA GLN A 47 10.90 23.12 14.57
C GLN A 47 11.43 22.06 13.58
N SER A 48 12.66 21.59 13.76
CA SER A 48 13.28 20.60 12.87
C SER A 48 12.55 19.26 12.83
N SER A 49 11.98 18.80 13.95
CA SER A 49 11.24 17.53 13.99
C SER A 49 9.91 17.64 13.24
N THR A 50 9.25 18.79 13.32
CA THR A 50 7.99 19.07 12.62
C THR A 50 8.16 19.06 11.10
N ILE A 51 9.23 19.69 10.60
CA ILE A 51 9.55 19.70 9.17
C ILE A 51 9.77 18.28 8.65
N LEU A 52 10.50 17.45 9.41
CA LEU A 52 10.77 16.06 9.03
C LEU A 52 9.53 15.18 9.07
N VAL A 53 8.66 15.36 10.06
CA VAL A 53 7.36 14.68 10.09
C VAL A 53 6.56 15.02 8.85
N LEU A 54 6.49 16.30 8.48
CA LEU A 54 5.77 16.74 7.29
C LEU A 54 6.41 16.20 6.01
N ALA A 55 7.73 16.20 5.92
CA ALA A 55 8.45 15.65 4.76
C ALA A 55 8.19 14.15 4.60
N GLY A 56 8.34 13.36 5.68
CA GLY A 56 8.04 11.92 5.67
C GLY A 56 6.57 11.64 5.32
N PHE A 57 5.65 12.44 5.88
CA PHE A 57 4.23 12.36 5.56
C PHE A 57 3.98 12.56 4.06
N LEU A 58 4.52 13.63 3.47
CA LEU A 58 4.33 13.96 2.06
C LEU A 58 4.96 12.92 1.12
N VAL A 59 6.14 12.38 1.46
CA VAL A 59 6.78 11.33 0.66
C VAL A 59 5.89 10.10 0.59
N PHE A 60 5.41 9.61 1.74
CA PHE A 60 4.57 8.41 1.76
C PHE A 60 3.16 8.65 1.21
N LEU A 61 2.62 9.86 1.34
CA LEU A 61 1.39 10.26 0.66
C LEU A 61 1.57 10.22 -0.87
N ALA A 62 2.68 10.76 -1.38
CA ALA A 62 3.01 10.75 -2.80
C ALA A 62 3.21 9.32 -3.34
N LEU A 63 3.79 8.41 -2.53
CA LEU A 63 3.91 7.00 -2.89
C LEU A 63 2.57 6.27 -2.99
N GLY A 64 1.53 6.77 -2.33
CA GLY A 64 0.16 6.28 -2.48
C GLY A 64 -0.53 6.73 -3.79
N MET A 65 -0.07 7.82 -4.42
CA MET A 65 -0.73 8.40 -5.61
C MET A 65 -0.79 7.43 -6.81
N PRO A 66 0.27 6.68 -7.16
CA PRO A 66 0.21 5.66 -8.22
C PRO A 66 -0.93 4.65 -8.01
N GLN A 67 -1.19 4.23 -6.77
CA GLN A 67 -2.25 3.29 -6.45
C GLN A 67 -3.64 3.87 -6.72
N ILE A 68 -3.86 5.16 -6.38
CA ILE A 68 -5.09 5.88 -6.69
C ILE A 68 -5.29 6.01 -8.20
N THR A 69 -4.23 6.33 -8.95
CA THR A 69 -4.32 6.42 -10.42
C THR A 69 -4.61 5.08 -11.07
N GLU A 70 -4.02 4.00 -10.57
CA GLU A 70 -4.27 2.65 -11.04
C GLU A 70 -5.71 2.24 -10.73
N PHE A 71 -6.20 2.56 -9.52
CA PHE A 71 -7.59 2.32 -9.16
C PHE A 71 -8.60 3.04 -10.06
N ARG A 72 -8.31 4.25 -10.53
CA ARG A 72 -9.20 4.93 -11.50
C ARG A 72 -9.36 4.11 -12.78
N LYS A 73 -8.30 3.44 -13.25
CA LYS A 73 -8.36 2.52 -14.40
C LYS A 73 -9.16 1.27 -14.07
N ILE A 74 -8.91 0.67 -12.90
CA ILE A 74 -9.67 -0.48 -12.41
C ILE A 74 -11.15 -0.15 -12.34
N GLY A 75 -11.53 0.94 -11.68
CA GLY A 75 -12.92 1.37 -11.56
C GLY A 75 -13.58 1.61 -12.92
N ALA A 76 -12.88 2.22 -13.87
CA ALA A 76 -13.41 2.42 -15.22
C ALA A 76 -13.61 1.09 -15.98
N MET A 77 -12.67 0.14 -15.84
CA MET A 77 -12.76 -1.21 -16.41
C MET A 77 -13.88 -2.00 -15.75
N MET A 78 -14.00 -1.95 -14.43
CA MET A 78 -14.99 -2.68 -13.64
C MET A 78 -16.42 -2.26 -13.94
N LEU A 79 -16.66 -1.14 -14.61
CA LEU A 79 -18.02 -0.80 -15.10
C LEU A 79 -18.37 -1.51 -16.41
N LYS A 80 -17.37 -1.93 -17.20
CA LYS A 80 -17.54 -2.54 -18.52
C LYS A 80 -17.24 -4.03 -18.56
N ALA A 81 -16.33 -4.49 -17.71
CA ALA A 81 -15.83 -5.86 -17.66
C ALA A 81 -15.90 -6.40 -16.22
N GLU A 82 -15.88 -7.72 -16.09
CA GLU A 82 -15.94 -8.39 -14.78
C GLU A 82 -14.58 -8.48 -14.09
N ARG A 83 -13.47 -8.35 -14.83
CA ARG A 83 -12.11 -8.67 -14.34
C ARG A 83 -11.06 -7.70 -14.88
N TYR A 84 -10.11 -7.31 -14.04
CA TYR A 84 -8.93 -6.49 -14.37
C TYR A 84 -7.66 -7.24 -13.97
N VAL A 85 -6.81 -7.52 -14.96
CA VAL A 85 -5.51 -8.17 -14.75
C VAL A 85 -4.44 -7.11 -14.55
N PHE A 86 -3.66 -7.22 -13.48
CA PHE A 86 -2.53 -6.30 -13.28
C PHE A 86 -1.42 -6.58 -14.29
N ASN A 87 -1.24 -5.67 -15.24
CA ASN A 87 -0.14 -5.77 -16.20
C ASN A 87 1.18 -5.31 -15.56
N HIS A 88 2.00 -6.25 -15.10
CA HIS A 88 3.27 -5.95 -14.43
C HIS A 88 4.33 -5.55 -15.47
N SER A 89 4.41 -4.26 -15.81
CA SER A 89 5.61 -3.72 -16.42
C SER A 89 6.73 -3.70 -15.38
N SER A 90 7.65 -4.66 -15.49
CA SER A 90 8.65 -4.98 -14.47
C SER A 90 9.57 -3.80 -14.14
N ARG A 91 9.98 -3.02 -15.14
CA ARG A 91 11.00 -1.98 -14.98
C ARG A 91 10.57 -0.84 -14.06
N ASN A 92 9.31 -0.39 -14.10
CA ASN A 92 8.87 0.73 -13.27
C ASN A 92 8.56 0.29 -11.82
N GLN A 93 8.18 -0.98 -11.65
CA GLN A 93 7.93 -1.57 -10.32
C GLN A 93 9.22 -1.74 -9.51
N TYR A 94 10.34 -2.14 -10.14
CA TYR A 94 11.62 -2.26 -9.43
C TYR A 94 12.14 -0.92 -8.90
N LEU A 95 12.00 0.16 -9.67
CA LEU A 95 12.42 1.49 -9.24
C LEU A 95 11.55 1.98 -8.08
N LEU A 96 10.24 1.77 -8.15
CA LEU A 96 9.32 2.14 -7.08
C LEU A 96 9.56 1.30 -5.81
N LEU A 97 9.82 0.01 -5.97
CA LEU A 97 10.20 -0.89 -4.88
C LEU A 97 11.50 -0.43 -4.22
N LEU A 98 12.54 -0.15 -5.00
CA LEU A 98 13.82 0.34 -4.50
C LEU A 98 13.63 1.65 -3.73
N PHE A 99 12.88 2.60 -4.29
CA PHE A 99 12.59 3.86 -3.62
C PHE A 99 11.82 3.64 -2.31
N PHE A 100 10.81 2.77 -2.31
CA PHE A 100 10.06 2.43 -1.11
C PHE A 100 10.96 1.78 -0.05
N THR A 101 11.82 0.84 -0.45
CA THR A 101 12.78 0.19 0.44
C THR A 101 13.76 1.20 1.05
N VAL A 102 14.32 2.11 0.24
CA VAL A 102 15.21 3.16 0.73
C VAL A 102 14.48 4.13 1.65
N ALA A 103 13.26 4.55 1.30
CA ALA A 103 12.46 5.42 2.15
C ALA A 103 12.10 4.75 3.49
N LEU A 104 11.84 3.44 3.47
CA LEU A 104 11.49 2.67 4.67
C LEU A 104 12.70 2.41 5.57
N ILE A 105 13.83 2.01 4.99
CA ILE A 105 15.03 1.55 5.72
C ILE A 105 15.95 2.74 6.06
N GLY A 106 15.94 3.80 5.26
CA GLY A 106 16.81 4.97 5.39
C GLY A 106 16.89 5.56 6.80
N PRO A 107 15.76 5.89 7.46
CA PRO A 107 15.79 6.42 8.82
C PRO A 107 16.43 5.46 9.84
N PHE A 108 16.29 4.15 9.65
CA PHE A 108 16.89 3.16 10.55
C PHE A 108 18.40 3.06 10.32
N LEU A 109 18.87 3.11 9.07
CA LEU A 109 20.31 3.16 8.77
C LEU A 109 20.98 4.42 9.31
N LEU A 110 20.26 5.54 9.30
CA LEU A 110 20.76 6.83 9.79
C LEU A 110 20.58 7.01 11.30
N SER A 111 20.01 6.04 12.03
CA SER A 111 19.71 6.16 13.47
C SER A 111 20.93 6.49 14.34
N GLY A 112 22.12 6.01 13.99
CA GLY A 112 23.38 6.33 14.68
C GLY A 112 23.94 7.72 14.40
N PHE A 113 23.44 8.40 13.36
CA PHE A 113 23.94 9.72 12.92
C PHE A 113 22.95 10.86 13.17
N LEU A 114 21.66 10.54 13.33
CA LEU A 114 20.62 11.53 13.56
C LEU A 114 20.41 11.77 15.05
N SER A 115 20.11 13.02 15.42
CA SER A 115 19.66 13.29 16.79
C SER A 115 18.34 12.53 17.07
N PRO A 116 18.07 12.12 18.32
CA PRO A 116 16.87 11.35 18.64
C PRO A 116 15.56 12.00 18.16
N SER A 117 15.49 13.33 18.22
CA SER A 117 14.31 14.10 17.77
C SER A 117 14.13 14.08 16.24
N VAL A 118 15.24 14.11 15.50
CA VAL A 118 15.26 14.06 14.02
C VAL A 118 14.91 12.65 13.52
N TRP A 119 15.48 11.63 14.16
CA TRP A 119 15.17 10.24 13.86
C TRP A 119 13.70 9.92 14.13
N LEU A 120 13.21 10.26 15.33
CA LEU A 120 11.82 10.02 15.71
C LEU A 120 10.84 10.79 14.80
N GLY A 121 11.13 12.04 14.46
CA GLY A 121 10.31 12.82 13.54
C GLY A 121 10.20 12.17 12.16
N SER A 122 11.30 11.64 11.64
CA SER A 122 11.31 10.91 10.37
C SER A 122 10.42 9.66 10.43
N VAL A 123 10.59 8.84 11.48
CA VAL A 123 9.80 7.59 11.66
C VAL A 123 8.31 7.90 11.81
N LEU A 124 7.94 8.88 12.65
CA LEU A 124 6.54 9.26 12.84
C LEU A 124 5.92 9.81 11.56
N GLY A 125 6.63 10.67 10.83
CA GLY A 125 6.18 11.18 9.53
C GLY A 125 5.88 10.06 8.54
N MET A 126 6.73 9.04 8.49
CA MET A 126 6.53 7.89 7.63
C MET A 126 5.32 7.04 8.02
N ILE A 127 5.18 6.73 9.31
CA ILE A 127 4.03 5.94 9.80
C ILE A 127 2.73 6.67 9.48
N ILE A 128 2.64 7.97 9.80
CA ILE A 128 1.45 8.79 9.53
C ILE A 128 1.20 8.85 8.01
N GLY A 129 2.21 9.15 7.20
CA GLY A 129 2.06 9.23 5.75
C GLY A 129 1.59 7.91 5.13
N PHE A 130 2.20 6.80 5.52
CA PHE A 130 1.83 5.48 5.05
C PHE A 130 0.40 5.12 5.46
N SER A 131 0.07 5.25 6.74
CA SER A 131 -1.28 4.94 7.24
C SER A 131 -2.36 5.82 6.62
N VAL A 132 -2.12 7.12 6.44
CA VAL A 132 -3.05 8.03 5.77
C VAL A 132 -3.20 7.67 4.29
N SER A 133 -2.12 7.27 3.61
CA SER A 133 -2.21 6.82 2.21
C SER A 133 -3.09 5.57 2.06
N GLN A 134 -2.97 4.60 2.98
CA GLN A 134 -3.79 3.39 3.02
C GLN A 134 -5.26 3.73 3.29
N LEU A 135 -5.54 4.55 4.31
CA LEU A 135 -6.89 5.00 4.63
C LEU A 135 -7.53 5.77 3.47
N SER A 136 -6.75 6.61 2.79
CA SER A 136 -7.22 7.35 1.62
C SER A 136 -7.62 6.41 0.49
N MET A 137 -6.82 5.38 0.22
CA MET A 137 -7.14 4.37 -0.78
C MET A 137 -8.42 3.60 -0.43
N ILE A 138 -8.55 3.15 0.82
CA ILE A 138 -9.76 2.47 1.32
C ILE A 138 -10.98 3.35 1.15
N PHE A 139 -10.89 4.62 1.54
CA PHE A 139 -11.99 5.57 1.42
C PHE A 139 -12.37 5.83 -0.04
N VAL A 140 -11.39 5.99 -0.92
CA VAL A 140 -11.61 6.19 -2.37
C VAL A 140 -12.31 4.98 -2.98
N VAL A 141 -11.86 3.76 -2.67
CA VAL A 141 -12.50 2.52 -3.15
C VAL A 141 -13.90 2.40 -2.60
N GLY A 142 -14.09 2.45 -1.28
CA GLY A 142 -15.40 2.27 -0.66
C GLY A 142 -16.42 3.34 -1.10
N ARG A 143 -16.00 4.58 -1.32
CA ARG A 143 -16.86 5.62 -1.91
C ARG A 143 -17.25 5.30 -3.35
N TRP A 144 -16.31 4.76 -4.13
CA TRP A 144 -16.58 4.35 -5.50
C TRP A 144 -17.57 3.18 -5.53
N GLU A 145 -17.34 2.12 -4.74
CA GLU A 145 -18.23 0.95 -4.65
C GLU A 145 -19.65 1.35 -4.24
N LYS A 146 -19.78 2.21 -3.22
CA LYS A 146 -21.09 2.74 -2.78
C LYS A 146 -21.80 3.52 -3.89
N ARG A 147 -21.05 4.22 -4.75
CA ARG A 147 -21.62 5.03 -5.84
C ARG A 147 -22.03 4.16 -7.04
N THR A 148 -21.30 3.10 -7.33
CA THR A 148 -21.52 2.25 -8.51
C THR A 148 -22.38 1.03 -8.20
N GLY A 149 -22.52 0.64 -6.93
CA GLY A 149 -23.16 -0.61 -6.52
C GLY A 149 -22.34 -1.86 -6.87
N VAL A 150 -21.06 -1.69 -7.21
CA VAL A 150 -20.15 -2.78 -7.59
C VAL A 150 -19.17 -3.00 -6.44
N GLU A 151 -19.19 -4.18 -5.85
CA GLU A 151 -18.20 -4.61 -4.86
C GLU A 151 -17.01 -5.30 -5.55
N LEU A 152 -15.79 -5.04 -5.05
CA LEU A 152 -14.55 -5.54 -5.63
C LEU A 152 -13.87 -6.57 -4.71
N GLU A 153 -13.27 -7.58 -5.33
CA GLU A 153 -12.41 -8.55 -4.66
C GLU A 153 -11.10 -8.73 -5.43
N GLY A 154 -10.00 -8.88 -4.70
CA GLY A 154 -8.71 -9.24 -5.28
C GLY A 154 -8.67 -10.73 -5.53
N TYR A 155 -8.12 -11.16 -6.67
CA TYR A 155 -7.93 -12.58 -6.94
C TYR A 155 -6.49 -12.90 -7.30
N ARG A 156 -6.11 -14.15 -7.03
CA ARG A 156 -4.82 -14.74 -7.39
C ARG A 156 -5.06 -16.11 -8.00
N LEU A 157 -4.59 -16.28 -9.23
CA LEU A 157 -4.55 -17.56 -9.94
C LEU A 157 -3.12 -18.09 -9.91
N TRP A 158 -2.95 -19.31 -9.41
CA TRP A 158 -1.63 -19.93 -9.30
C TRP A 158 -1.69 -21.43 -9.59
N VAL A 159 -0.55 -22.01 -9.95
CA VAL A 159 -0.36 -23.44 -10.25
C VAL A 159 0.91 -23.94 -9.57
N TYR A 160 0.99 -25.25 -9.33
CA TYR A 160 2.25 -25.90 -9.02
C TYR A 160 3.04 -26.15 -10.32
N ASP A 161 4.33 -25.83 -10.32
CA ASP A 161 5.23 -26.23 -11.41
C ASP A 161 5.69 -27.69 -11.25
N ASP A 162 6.48 -28.17 -12.22
CA ASP A 162 7.00 -29.54 -12.24
C ASP A 162 7.96 -29.84 -11.06
N GLU A 163 8.46 -28.82 -10.37
CA GLU A 163 9.28 -28.90 -9.15
C GLU A 163 8.44 -28.73 -7.86
N ASN A 164 7.11 -28.79 -7.97
CA ASN A 164 6.14 -28.58 -6.90
C ASN A 164 6.22 -27.19 -6.26
N ARG A 165 6.64 -26.16 -7.01
CA ARG A 165 6.69 -24.77 -6.54
C ARG A 165 5.44 -23.99 -6.96
N VAL A 166 4.97 -23.10 -6.08
CA VAL A 166 3.82 -22.24 -6.37
C VAL A 166 4.22 -21.14 -7.36
N ARG A 167 3.65 -21.19 -8.55
CA ARG A 167 3.80 -20.17 -9.59
C ARG A 167 2.50 -19.40 -9.79
N VAL A 168 2.55 -18.08 -9.57
CA VAL A 168 1.42 -17.19 -9.84
C VAL A 168 1.32 -16.96 -11.35
N ILE A 169 0.17 -17.29 -11.93
CA ILE A 169 -0.14 -17.07 -13.34
C ILE A 169 -0.72 -15.67 -13.51
N GLU A 170 -1.66 -15.32 -12.65
CA GLU A 170 -2.45 -14.09 -12.79
C GLU A 170 -2.79 -13.51 -11.43
N ARG A 171 -2.81 -12.19 -11.34
CA ARG A 171 -3.32 -11.46 -10.19
C ARG A 171 -4.12 -10.27 -10.69
N GLY A 172 -5.24 -10.00 -10.05
CA GLY A 172 -6.12 -8.93 -10.50
C GLY A 172 -7.16 -8.53 -9.47
N VAL A 173 -8.11 -7.74 -9.96
CA VAL A 173 -9.32 -7.35 -9.24
C VAL A 173 -10.52 -7.77 -10.07
N MET A 174 -11.54 -8.32 -9.43
CA MET A 174 -12.79 -8.72 -10.07
C MET A 174 -13.98 -8.20 -9.27
N ARG A 175 -15.17 -8.24 -9.88
CA ARG A 175 -16.41 -8.00 -9.16
C ARG A 175 -16.70 -9.16 -8.22
N LYS A 176 -17.15 -8.85 -7.01
CA LYS A 176 -17.70 -9.84 -6.09
C LYS A 176 -19.01 -10.39 -6.67
N SER A 177 -19.12 -11.72 -6.71
CA SER A 177 -20.30 -12.44 -7.17
C SER A 177 -21.37 -12.56 -6.10
#